data_AF-A0A7C2U6Q6-F1
#
_entry.id   AF-A0A7C2U6Q6-F1
#
_cell.length_a   1.000
_cell.length_b   1.000
_cell.length_c   1.000
_cell.angle_alpha   90.00
_cell.angle_beta   90.00
_cell.angle_gamma   90.00
#
_symmetry.space_group_name_H-M   'P 1'
#
loop_
_entity.id
_entity.type
_entity.pdbx_description
1 polymer ?
#
loop_
_entity_poly.entity_id
_entity_poly.type
_entity_poly.pdbx_seq_one_letter_code
_entity_poly.pdbx_strand_id
1 'polypeptide(L)'
;MNICRQFRENMFALLAGEVEDFSREACWEHCEKCSLCREEWQAAQRLWHTLEVIDMAEVPEPLRQQTLAAVHHEAEKEAHQAAHVLRRIGALTFTKVGAAVLAGISLALFFIFLLAQKVEVQPLSSNQLLVIGSVWAGLLITGFSWTLGKFRFRRIQLSATAWLAIAATIVVMIGTYFCPDKTAYEWWSNSPVGTAAKNTLGPALSCCVFGMLYVLPAALLIAPAFRRKFKAPIFGHVAISALIYIALLLPAIYIQCANLATGMMLSWVAGSLFGAMGGILGGLTLARTVRAN
;
A
#
# COMPACT_ATOMS: atom_id res chain seq x y z
N MET A 1 -3.96 36.59 -12.48
CA MET A 1 -3.24 36.40 -11.19
C MET A 1 -2.45 35.09 -11.07
N ASN A 2 -2.46 34.15 -12.05
CA ASN A 2 -1.73 32.88 -11.91
C ASN A 2 -0.32 32.86 -12.53
N ILE A 3 -0.04 33.75 -13.50
CA ILE A 3 1.20 33.69 -14.29
C ILE A 3 2.44 34.09 -13.47
N CYS A 4 2.36 35.11 -12.61
CA CYS A 4 3.50 35.50 -11.75
C CYS A 4 3.90 34.37 -10.79
N ARG A 5 2.92 33.70 -10.18
CA ARG A 5 3.19 32.55 -9.29
C ARG A 5 3.86 31.42 -10.05
N GLN A 6 3.32 31.09 -11.22
CA GLN A 6 3.84 30.02 -12.06
C GLN A 6 5.25 30.34 -12.59
N PHE A 7 5.53 31.60 -12.95
CA PHE A 7 6.87 32.06 -13.31
C PHE A 7 7.86 31.83 -12.16
N ARG A 8 7.51 32.24 -10.94
CA ARG A 8 8.35 32.08 -9.74
C ARG A 8 8.62 30.62 -9.40
N GLU A 9 7.60 29.77 -9.52
CA GLU A 9 7.73 28.32 -9.28
C GLU A 9 8.67 27.64 -10.30
N ASN A 10 8.80 28.18 -11.52
CA ASN A 10 9.58 27.57 -12.60
C ASN A 10 10.88 28.32 -12.97
N MET A 11 11.21 29.42 -12.28
CA MET A 11 12.31 30.32 -12.62
C MET A 11 13.67 29.61 -12.73
N PHE A 12 14.00 28.72 -11.80
CA PHE A 12 15.27 27.98 -11.84
C PHE A 12 15.29 26.86 -12.88
N ALA A 13 14.16 26.21 -13.14
CA ALA A 13 14.05 25.23 -14.22
C ALA A 13 14.25 25.91 -15.60
N LEU A 14 13.74 27.15 -15.76
CA LEU A 14 13.97 27.95 -16.97
C LEU A 14 15.44 28.35 -17.16
N LEU A 15 16.16 28.61 -16.05
CA LEU A 15 17.61 28.88 -16.07
C LEU A 15 18.41 27.61 -16.38
N ALA A 16 18.02 26.47 -15.83
CA ALA A 16 18.64 25.16 -16.09
C ALA A 16 18.29 24.59 -17.48
N GLY A 17 17.26 25.12 -18.14
CA GLY A 17 16.80 24.66 -19.46
C GLY A 17 15.93 23.40 -19.43
N GLU A 18 15.36 23.04 -18.27
CA GLU A 18 14.67 21.77 -18.01
C GLU A 18 13.13 21.83 -18.22
N VAL A 19 12.61 22.87 -18.85
CA VAL A 19 11.16 23.09 -18.98
C VAL A 19 10.68 22.68 -20.37
N GLU A 20 10.00 21.52 -20.47
CA GLU A 20 9.51 20.96 -21.74
C GLU A 20 8.07 21.44 -22.11
N ASP A 21 7.18 21.67 -21.13
CA ASP A 21 5.74 21.87 -21.40
C ASP A 21 5.21 23.30 -21.19
N PHE A 22 5.94 24.15 -20.48
CA PHE A 22 5.54 25.55 -20.32
C PHE A 22 6.14 26.37 -21.45
N SER A 23 5.33 27.09 -22.22
CA SER A 23 5.86 27.92 -23.31
C SER A 23 6.81 28.95 -22.72
N ARG A 24 8.10 28.68 -22.89
CA ARG A 24 9.21 29.58 -22.53
C ARG A 24 8.92 31.00 -22.99
N GLU A 25 8.28 31.11 -24.15
CA GLU A 25 7.73 32.33 -24.75
C GLU A 25 6.75 33.07 -23.84
N ALA A 26 5.75 32.41 -23.25
CA ALA A 26 4.81 33.08 -22.35
C ALA A 26 5.46 33.56 -21.05
N CYS A 27 6.47 32.84 -20.54
CA CYS A 27 7.26 33.27 -19.38
C CYS A 27 8.09 34.51 -19.73
N TRP A 28 8.71 34.53 -20.92
CA TRP A 28 9.46 35.69 -21.40
C TRP A 28 8.57 36.90 -21.64
N GLU A 29 7.46 36.73 -22.34
CA GLU A 29 6.49 37.80 -22.58
C GLU A 29 5.95 38.38 -21.26
N HIS A 30 5.73 37.52 -20.27
CA HIS A 30 5.34 37.95 -18.93
C HIS A 30 6.44 38.74 -18.20
N CYS A 31 7.68 38.26 -18.25
CA CYS A 31 8.85 38.94 -17.67
C CYS A 31 9.07 40.33 -18.28
N GLU A 32 8.78 40.50 -19.58
CA GLU A 32 8.81 41.80 -20.25
C GLU A 32 7.71 42.74 -19.75
N LYS A 33 6.54 42.23 -19.40
CA LYS A 33 5.41 43.07 -18.97
C LYS A 33 5.36 43.34 -17.47
N CYS A 34 5.93 42.47 -16.63
CA CYS A 34 5.85 42.56 -15.18
C CYS A 34 7.20 42.97 -14.57
N SER A 35 7.28 44.19 -14.01
CA SER A 35 8.50 44.71 -13.38
C SER A 35 8.99 43.85 -12.21
N LEU A 36 8.08 43.36 -11.37
CA LEU A 36 8.42 42.51 -10.22
C LEU A 36 9.07 41.18 -10.65
N CYS A 37 8.47 40.49 -11.64
CA CYS A 37 9.04 39.23 -12.13
C CYS A 37 10.37 39.45 -12.86
N ARG A 38 10.53 40.61 -13.52
CA ARG A 38 11.79 40.99 -14.16
C ARG A 38 12.91 41.19 -13.14
N GLU A 39 12.65 41.86 -12.02
CA GLU A 39 13.63 42.06 -10.95
C GLU A 39 14.03 40.73 -10.30
N GLU A 40 13.06 39.86 -10.00
CA GLU A 40 13.34 38.51 -9.47
C GLU A 40 14.13 37.66 -10.46
N TRP A 41 13.81 37.73 -11.75
CA TRP A 41 14.56 37.04 -12.81
C TRP A 41 16.03 37.50 -12.88
N GLN A 42 16.28 38.80 -12.84
CA GLN A 42 17.63 39.36 -12.84
C GLN A 42 18.41 38.98 -11.55
N ALA A 43 17.72 38.88 -10.41
CA ALA A 43 18.33 38.38 -9.18
C ALA A 43 18.69 36.89 -9.29
N ALA A 44 17.80 36.07 -9.83
CA ALA A 44 18.03 34.64 -10.05
C ALA A 44 19.15 34.39 -11.06
N GLN A 45 19.23 35.14 -12.15
CA GLN A 45 20.34 35.07 -13.12
C GLN A 45 21.68 35.39 -12.47
N ARG A 46 21.76 36.43 -11.62
CA ARG A 46 23.00 36.76 -10.89
C ARG A 46 23.41 35.65 -9.93
N LEU A 47 22.45 35.08 -9.21
CA LEU A 47 22.70 33.96 -8.31
C LEU A 47 23.17 32.73 -9.09
N TRP A 48 22.49 32.39 -10.18
CA TRP A 48 22.83 31.27 -11.05
C TRP A 48 24.23 31.40 -11.63
N HIS A 49 24.57 32.58 -12.14
CA HIS A 49 25.92 32.86 -12.64
C HIS A 49 26.97 32.76 -11.53
N THR A 50 26.63 33.19 -10.30
CA THR A 50 27.52 33.02 -9.14
C THR A 50 27.76 31.53 -8.86
N LEU A 51 26.72 30.70 -8.96
CA LEU A 51 26.80 29.25 -8.78
C LEU A 51 27.59 28.55 -9.89
N GLU A 52 27.48 29.01 -11.14
CA GLU A 52 28.27 28.50 -12.29
C GLU A 52 29.77 28.80 -12.14
N VAL A 53 30.11 29.90 -11.47
CA VAL A 53 31.50 30.33 -11.20
C VAL A 53 32.07 29.70 -9.93
N ILE A 54 31.24 28.98 -9.14
CA ILE A 54 31.79 28.17 -8.05
C ILE A 54 32.63 27.07 -8.69
N ASP A 55 33.95 27.14 -8.49
CA ASP A 55 34.87 26.06 -8.85
C ASP A 55 34.33 24.76 -8.24
N MET A 56 33.77 23.92 -9.10
CA MET A 56 33.36 22.59 -8.69
C MET A 56 34.63 21.88 -8.27
N ALA A 57 34.78 21.66 -6.96
CA ALA A 57 35.90 20.89 -6.44
C ALA A 57 35.94 19.56 -7.17
N GLU A 58 37.03 19.31 -7.92
CA GLU A 58 37.22 18.03 -8.57
C GLU A 58 37.14 16.94 -7.52
N VAL A 59 36.15 16.06 -7.65
CA VAL A 59 36.01 14.92 -6.75
C VAL A 59 37.28 14.09 -6.91
N PRO A 60 38.05 13.86 -5.84
CA PRO A 60 39.26 13.06 -5.91
C PRO A 60 38.96 11.72 -6.60
N GLU A 61 39.76 11.38 -7.61
CA GLU A 61 39.64 10.12 -8.36
C GLU A 61 39.42 8.88 -7.46
N PRO A 62 40.10 8.70 -6.30
CA PRO A 62 39.82 7.57 -5.43
C PRO A 62 38.39 7.54 -4.88
N LEU A 63 37.80 8.71 -4.55
CA LEU A 63 36.41 8.78 -4.07
C LEU A 63 35.42 8.49 -5.20
N ARG A 64 35.70 8.96 -6.41
CA ARG A 64 34.90 8.65 -7.60
C ARG A 64 34.89 7.15 -7.89
N GLN A 65 36.07 6.53 -7.90
CA GLN A 65 36.22 5.09 -8.12
C GLN A 65 35.57 4.26 -7.01
N GLN A 66 35.74 4.66 -5.75
CA GLN A 66 35.09 3.99 -4.62
C GLN A 66 33.56 4.06 -4.71
N THR A 67 33.02 5.22 -5.08
CA THR A 67 31.57 5.41 -5.24
C THR A 67 31.03 4.57 -6.39
N LEU A 68 31.69 4.60 -7.56
CA LEU A 68 31.31 3.78 -8.71
C LEU A 68 31.37 2.29 -8.38
N ALA A 69 32.41 1.83 -7.70
CA ALA A 69 32.53 0.44 -7.26
C ALA A 69 31.42 0.05 -6.28
N ALA A 70 31.05 0.93 -5.34
CA ALA A 70 29.95 0.68 -4.41
C ALA A 70 28.59 0.61 -5.14
N VAL A 71 28.36 1.50 -6.10
CA VAL A 71 27.14 1.50 -6.94
C VAL A 71 27.06 0.22 -7.78
N HIS A 72 28.15 -0.16 -8.45
CA HIS A 72 28.20 -1.40 -9.23
C HIS A 72 27.99 -2.63 -8.35
N HIS A 73 28.60 -2.69 -7.18
CA HIS A 73 28.43 -3.80 -6.25
C HIS A 73 26.98 -3.96 -5.78
N GLU A 74 26.29 -2.86 -5.45
CA GLU A 74 24.88 -2.95 -5.05
C GLU A 74 23.98 -3.30 -6.24
N ALA A 75 24.26 -2.79 -7.45
CA ALA A 75 23.54 -3.15 -8.67
C ALA A 75 23.68 -4.64 -9.01
N GLU A 76 24.88 -5.21 -8.93
CA GLU A 76 25.12 -6.65 -9.14
C GLU A 76 24.39 -7.51 -8.12
N LYS A 77 24.39 -7.08 -6.86
CA LYS A 77 23.69 -7.75 -5.76
C LYS A 77 22.17 -7.72 -5.95
N GLU A 78 21.60 -6.64 -6.49
CA GLU A 78 20.19 -6.58 -6.87
C GLU A 78 19.88 -7.48 -8.07
N ALA A 79 20.73 -7.49 -9.10
CA ALA A 79 20.59 -8.37 -10.25
C ALA A 79 20.64 -9.86 -9.87
N HIS A 80 21.56 -10.26 -9.00
CA HIS A 80 21.64 -11.62 -8.46
C HIS A 80 20.40 -12.01 -7.64
N GLN A 81 19.86 -11.07 -6.84
CA GLN A 81 18.62 -11.30 -6.11
C GLN A 81 17.42 -11.48 -7.03
N ALA A 82 17.29 -10.64 -8.06
CA ALA A 82 16.23 -10.75 -9.07
C ALA A 82 16.31 -12.08 -9.82
N ALA A 83 17.50 -12.47 -10.27
CA ALA A 83 17.74 -13.75 -10.94
C ALA A 83 17.38 -14.96 -10.04
N HIS A 84 17.69 -14.89 -8.75
CA HIS A 84 17.34 -15.95 -7.80
C HIS A 84 15.82 -16.05 -7.56
N VAL A 85 15.10 -14.93 -7.54
CA VAL A 85 13.63 -14.92 -7.46
C VAL A 85 13.03 -15.53 -8.73
N LEU A 86 13.46 -15.09 -9.91
CA LEU A 86 13.00 -15.63 -11.20
C LEU A 86 13.25 -17.13 -11.31
N ARG A 87 14.42 -17.62 -10.89
CA ARG A 87 14.73 -19.06 -10.88
C ARG A 87 13.81 -19.84 -9.95
N ARG A 88 13.41 -19.27 -8.80
CA ARG A 88 12.43 -19.91 -7.90
C ARG A 88 11.01 -19.90 -8.44
N ILE A 89 10.63 -18.84 -9.17
CA ILE A 89 9.35 -18.81 -9.88
C ILE A 89 9.35 -19.89 -10.96
N GLY A 90 10.42 -20.00 -11.75
CA GLY A 90 10.59 -21.07 -12.73
C GLY A 90 10.69 -22.49 -12.14
N ALA A 91 11.11 -22.61 -10.87
CA ALA A 91 11.17 -23.88 -10.15
C ALA A 91 9.86 -24.24 -9.41
N LEU A 92 8.81 -23.44 -9.52
CA LEU A 92 7.48 -23.86 -9.09
C LEU A 92 7.02 -25.00 -10.00
N THR A 93 6.89 -26.19 -9.43
CA THR A 93 6.34 -27.34 -10.15
C THR A 93 4.92 -27.03 -10.61
N PHE A 94 4.54 -27.53 -11.79
CA PHE A 94 3.17 -27.39 -12.32
C PHE A 94 2.10 -27.76 -11.28
N THR A 95 2.40 -28.76 -10.44
CA THR A 95 1.55 -29.18 -9.31
C THR A 95 1.32 -28.09 -8.27
N LYS A 96 2.34 -27.30 -7.91
CA LYS A 96 2.21 -26.21 -6.93
C LYS A 96 1.45 -25.04 -7.51
N VAL A 97 1.68 -24.71 -8.78
CA VAL A 97 0.94 -23.67 -9.49
C VAL A 97 -0.54 -24.07 -9.58
N GLY A 98 -0.83 -25.29 -10.03
CA GLY A 98 -2.19 -25.83 -10.08
C GLY A 98 -2.89 -25.81 -8.71
N ALA A 99 -2.18 -26.21 -7.64
CA ALA A 99 -2.72 -26.14 -6.28
C ALA A 99 -3.00 -24.70 -5.81
N ALA A 100 -2.11 -23.75 -6.12
CA ALA A 100 -2.32 -22.33 -5.80
C ALA A 100 -3.52 -21.74 -6.55
N VAL A 101 -3.66 -22.09 -7.84
CA VAL A 101 -4.78 -21.67 -8.69
C VAL A 101 -6.09 -22.20 -8.12
N LEU A 102 -6.16 -23.51 -7.85
CA LEU A 102 -7.35 -24.15 -7.30
C LEU A 102 -7.73 -23.54 -5.95
N ALA A 103 -6.78 -23.45 -5.01
CA ALA A 103 -7.04 -22.88 -3.68
C ALA A 103 -7.46 -21.40 -3.76
N GLY A 104 -6.83 -20.61 -4.62
CA GLY A 104 -7.15 -19.21 -4.80
C GLY A 104 -8.55 -18.98 -5.37
N ILE A 105 -8.92 -19.72 -6.42
CA ILE A 105 -10.26 -19.65 -7.02
C ILE A 105 -11.32 -20.14 -6.03
N SER A 106 -11.11 -21.31 -5.39
CA SER A 106 -12.07 -21.86 -4.43
C SER A 106 -12.31 -20.91 -3.26
N LEU A 107 -11.26 -20.28 -2.73
CA LEU A 107 -11.40 -19.33 -1.62
C LEU A 107 -12.04 -18.01 -2.07
N ALA A 108 -11.75 -17.51 -3.26
CA ALA A 108 -12.41 -16.34 -3.82
C ALA A 108 -13.92 -16.58 -4.01
N LEU A 109 -14.29 -17.73 -4.58
CA LEU A 109 -15.70 -18.14 -4.75
C LEU A 109 -16.39 -18.28 -3.39
N PHE A 110 -15.72 -18.86 -2.40
CA PHE A 110 -16.23 -18.96 -1.04
C PHE A 110 -16.50 -17.57 -0.43
N PHE A 111 -15.57 -16.61 -0.58
CA PHE A 111 -15.78 -15.25 -0.09
C PHE A 111 -16.91 -14.51 -0.81
N ILE A 112 -17.00 -14.64 -2.13
CA ILE A 112 -18.13 -14.09 -2.89
C ILE A 112 -19.44 -14.70 -2.42
N PHE A 113 -19.48 -16.02 -2.22
CA PHE A 113 -20.65 -16.72 -1.69
C PHE A 113 -21.05 -16.18 -0.32
N LEU A 114 -20.10 -16.04 0.63
CA LEU A 114 -20.39 -15.47 1.95
C LEU A 114 -20.97 -14.06 1.87
N LEU A 115 -20.44 -13.20 1.00
CA LEU A 115 -20.94 -11.83 0.83
C LEU A 115 -22.28 -11.77 0.11
N ALA A 116 -22.49 -12.62 -0.90
CA ALA A 116 -23.74 -12.66 -1.67
C ALA A 116 -24.95 -13.06 -0.81
N GLN A 117 -24.73 -13.79 0.29
CA GLN A 117 -25.79 -14.12 1.25
C GLN A 117 -26.19 -12.94 2.15
N LYS A 118 -25.40 -11.86 2.19
CA LYS A 118 -25.58 -10.75 3.14
C LYS A 118 -25.82 -9.41 2.49
N VAL A 119 -25.01 -9.10 1.48
CA VAL A 119 -25.08 -7.84 0.77
C VAL A 119 -26.10 -8.00 -0.35
N GLU A 120 -27.13 -7.17 -0.37
CA GLU A 120 -27.95 -7.01 -1.57
C GLU A 120 -27.04 -6.53 -2.69
N VAL A 121 -26.65 -7.46 -3.57
CA VAL A 121 -25.70 -7.20 -4.66
C VAL A 121 -26.31 -6.34 -5.78
N GLN A 122 -27.55 -5.88 -5.60
CA GLN A 122 -28.29 -5.09 -6.57
C GLN A 122 -27.60 -3.82 -7.10
N PRO A 123 -26.75 -3.07 -6.34
CA PRO A 123 -26.08 -1.91 -6.92
C PRO A 123 -24.89 -2.29 -7.82
N LEU A 124 -24.41 -3.54 -7.80
CA LEU A 124 -23.27 -3.99 -8.59
C LEU A 124 -23.73 -4.75 -9.83
N SER A 125 -23.29 -4.30 -11.00
CA SER A 125 -23.48 -5.03 -12.25
C SER A 125 -22.72 -6.37 -12.25
N SER A 126 -23.22 -7.36 -13.00
CA SER A 126 -22.54 -8.65 -13.17
C SER A 126 -21.08 -8.50 -13.64
N ASN A 127 -20.81 -7.48 -14.47
CA ASN A 127 -19.46 -7.18 -14.95
C ASN A 127 -18.54 -6.69 -13.82
N GLN A 128 -19.03 -5.85 -12.92
CA GLN A 128 -18.24 -5.40 -11.76
C GLN A 128 -17.92 -6.56 -10.83
N LEU A 129 -18.89 -7.46 -10.57
CA LEU A 129 -18.66 -8.66 -9.76
C LEU A 129 -17.62 -9.59 -10.39
N LEU A 130 -17.67 -9.77 -11.72
CA LEU A 130 -16.69 -10.56 -12.45
C LEU A 130 -15.28 -9.95 -12.30
N VAL A 131 -15.14 -8.63 -12.45
CA VAL A 131 -13.86 -7.94 -12.31
C VAL A 131 -13.34 -8.05 -10.87
N ILE A 132 -14.18 -7.77 -9.87
CA ILE A 132 -13.81 -7.86 -8.46
C ILE A 132 -13.41 -9.30 -8.10
N GLY A 133 -14.19 -10.29 -8.53
CA GLY A 133 -13.89 -11.70 -8.30
C GLY A 133 -12.59 -12.14 -8.96
N SER A 134 -12.31 -11.65 -10.18
CA SER A 134 -11.06 -11.91 -10.89
C SER A 134 -9.85 -11.29 -10.18
N VAL A 135 -9.96 -10.04 -9.73
CA VAL A 135 -8.93 -9.37 -8.93
C VAL A 135 -8.69 -10.15 -7.64
N TRP A 136 -9.76 -10.56 -6.96
CA TRP A 136 -9.66 -11.29 -5.69
C TRP A 136 -9.01 -12.65 -5.87
N ALA A 137 -9.40 -13.40 -6.90
CA ALA A 137 -8.78 -14.67 -7.27
C ALA A 137 -7.29 -14.47 -7.59
N GLY A 138 -6.93 -13.47 -8.40
CA GLY A 138 -5.52 -13.16 -8.72
C GLY A 138 -4.67 -12.88 -7.47
N LEU A 139 -5.20 -12.09 -6.53
CA LEU A 139 -4.52 -11.80 -5.26
C LEU A 139 -4.34 -13.06 -4.40
N LEU A 140 -5.38 -13.90 -4.31
CA LEU A 140 -5.33 -15.14 -3.54
C LEU A 140 -4.40 -16.19 -4.17
N ILE A 141 -4.45 -16.36 -5.50
CA ILE A 141 -3.52 -17.23 -6.24
C ILE A 141 -2.08 -16.78 -6.02
N THR A 142 -1.83 -15.47 -6.04
CA THR A 142 -0.50 -14.90 -5.76
C THR A 142 -0.09 -15.20 -4.33
N GLY A 143 -0.98 -14.98 -3.35
CA GLY A 143 -0.75 -15.31 -1.94
C GLY A 143 -0.41 -16.78 -1.75
N PHE A 144 -1.22 -17.69 -2.30
CA PHE A 144 -0.97 -19.14 -2.22
C PHE A 144 0.33 -19.53 -2.93
N SER A 145 0.64 -18.94 -4.09
CA SER A 145 1.91 -19.16 -4.78
C SER A 145 3.10 -18.76 -3.90
N TRP A 146 3.00 -17.63 -3.19
CA TRP A 146 4.01 -17.21 -2.22
C TRP A 146 4.16 -18.19 -1.06
N THR A 147 3.04 -18.71 -0.55
CA THR A 147 3.05 -19.69 0.54
C THR A 147 3.68 -21.03 0.12
N LEU A 148 3.28 -21.59 -1.03
CA LEU A 148 3.72 -22.90 -1.52
C LEU A 148 5.16 -22.86 -2.07
N GLY A 149 5.55 -21.75 -2.70
CA GLY A 149 6.91 -21.54 -3.20
C GLY A 149 7.93 -21.17 -2.12
N LYS A 150 7.49 -20.96 -0.87
CA LYS A 150 8.35 -20.54 0.27
C LYS A 150 9.22 -19.34 -0.10
N PHE A 151 8.62 -18.35 -0.76
CA PHE A 151 9.34 -17.17 -1.24
C PHE A 151 9.88 -16.34 -0.08
N ARG A 152 11.08 -15.79 -0.29
CA ARG A 152 11.77 -14.89 0.63
C ARG A 152 12.33 -13.74 -0.20
N PHE A 153 11.98 -12.51 0.17
CA PHE A 153 12.51 -11.31 -0.47
C PHE A 153 13.39 -10.57 0.53
N ARG A 154 14.67 -10.40 0.20
CA ARG A 154 15.71 -9.91 1.13
C ARG A 154 15.67 -10.69 2.46
N ARG A 155 15.32 -10.04 3.57
CA ARG A 155 15.21 -10.66 4.90
C ARG A 155 13.79 -11.14 5.23
N ILE A 156 12.78 -10.77 4.44
CA ILE A 156 11.35 -10.95 4.72
C ILE A 156 10.84 -12.27 4.14
N GLN A 157 10.21 -13.08 4.99
CA GLN A 157 9.59 -14.35 4.62
C GLN A 157 8.17 -14.11 4.07
N LEU A 158 8.05 -13.84 2.76
CA LEU A 158 6.77 -13.58 2.10
C LEU A 158 5.76 -14.71 2.27
N SER A 159 6.22 -15.96 2.34
CA SER A 159 5.35 -17.10 2.63
C SER A 159 4.65 -17.02 3.99
N ALA A 160 5.31 -16.48 5.02
CA ALA A 160 4.72 -16.34 6.35
C ALA A 160 3.76 -15.15 6.41
N THR A 161 4.12 -14.04 5.75
CA THR A 161 3.25 -12.85 5.67
C THR A 161 1.98 -13.15 4.88
N ALA A 162 2.09 -13.87 3.76
CA ALA A 162 0.95 -14.31 2.95
C ALA A 162 0.02 -15.27 3.72
N TRP A 163 0.58 -16.26 4.43
CA TRP A 163 -0.23 -17.17 5.26
C TRP A 163 -0.99 -16.43 6.36
N LEU A 164 -0.34 -15.51 7.07
CA LEU A 164 -0.97 -14.70 8.09
C LEU A 164 -2.12 -13.89 7.50
N ALA A 165 -1.87 -13.20 6.39
CA ALA A 165 -2.85 -12.37 5.70
C ALA A 165 -4.07 -13.20 5.26
N ILE A 166 -3.85 -14.34 4.58
CA ILE A 166 -4.93 -15.23 4.14
C ILE A 166 -5.75 -15.73 5.34
N ALA A 167 -5.10 -16.21 6.41
CA ALA A 167 -5.79 -16.69 7.60
C ALA A 167 -6.60 -15.58 8.29
N ALA A 168 -6.03 -14.38 8.43
CA ALA A 168 -6.73 -13.24 9.00
C ALA A 168 -7.90 -12.77 8.12
N THR A 169 -7.78 -12.83 6.79
CA THR A 169 -8.89 -12.57 5.85
C THR A 169 -10.00 -13.59 6.04
N ILE A 170 -9.69 -14.88 6.14
CA ILE A 170 -10.70 -15.92 6.40
C ILE A 170 -11.47 -15.63 7.69
N VAL A 171 -10.77 -15.32 8.78
CA VAL A 171 -11.40 -14.99 10.07
C VAL A 171 -12.31 -13.77 9.96
N VAL A 172 -11.86 -12.70 9.31
CA VAL A 172 -12.70 -11.52 9.09
C VAL A 172 -13.93 -11.85 8.25
N MET A 173 -13.77 -12.53 7.12
CA MET A 173 -14.88 -12.88 6.23
C MET A 173 -15.94 -13.75 6.92
N ILE A 174 -15.51 -14.68 7.78
CA ILE A 174 -16.42 -15.46 8.63
C ILE A 174 -17.12 -14.55 9.64
N GLY A 175 -16.39 -13.64 10.30
CA GLY A 175 -16.98 -12.65 11.20
C GLY A 175 -18.03 -11.77 10.52
N THR A 176 -17.74 -11.29 9.31
CA THR A 176 -18.66 -10.52 8.45
C THR A 176 -19.93 -11.30 8.14
N TYR A 177 -19.81 -12.60 7.85
CA TYR A 177 -20.96 -13.47 7.61
C TYR A 177 -21.86 -13.60 8.84
N PHE A 178 -21.30 -13.49 10.05
CA PHE A 178 -22.09 -13.50 11.29
C PHE A 178 -22.64 -12.13 11.70
N CYS A 179 -22.34 -11.06 10.97
CA CYS A 179 -22.97 -9.75 11.24
C CYS A 179 -24.49 -9.83 10.99
N PRO A 180 -25.31 -9.26 11.89
CA PRO A 180 -26.76 -9.35 11.79
C PRO A 180 -27.33 -8.48 10.66
N ASP A 181 -26.73 -7.33 10.39
CA ASP A 181 -27.16 -6.41 9.33
C ASP A 181 -26.61 -6.78 7.95
N LYS A 182 -27.13 -6.13 6.91
CA LYS A 182 -26.77 -6.39 5.49
C LYS A 182 -25.29 -6.12 5.22
N THR A 183 -24.71 -5.13 5.88
CA THR A 183 -23.27 -4.81 5.80
C THR A 183 -22.68 -4.67 7.19
N ALA A 184 -21.39 -4.99 7.35
CA ALA A 184 -20.72 -4.84 8.63
C ALA A 184 -20.62 -3.37 9.08
N TYR A 185 -20.55 -2.43 8.11
CA TYR A 185 -20.57 -1.00 8.41
C TYR A 185 -21.94 -0.51 8.87
N GLU A 186 -23.03 -1.01 8.28
CA GLU A 186 -24.38 -0.67 8.74
C GLU A 186 -24.57 -1.11 10.20
N TRP A 187 -24.18 -2.35 10.52
CA TRP A 187 -24.15 -2.84 11.90
C TRP A 187 -23.35 -1.93 12.83
N TRP A 188 -22.14 -1.55 12.42
CA TRP A 188 -21.33 -0.60 13.17
C TRP A 188 -22.07 0.72 13.39
N SER A 189 -22.62 1.30 12.32
CA SER A 189 -23.29 2.60 12.36
C SER A 189 -24.52 2.62 13.26
N ASN A 190 -25.22 1.48 13.36
CA ASN A 190 -26.40 1.30 14.21
C ASN A 190 -26.03 0.92 15.66
N SER A 191 -24.80 0.48 15.91
CA SER A 191 -24.34 0.19 17.27
C SER A 191 -24.17 1.48 18.10
N PRO A 192 -24.31 1.42 19.44
CA PRO A 192 -24.10 2.59 20.31
C PRO A 192 -22.70 3.20 20.14
N VAL A 193 -21.68 2.34 19.98
CA VAL A 193 -20.28 2.76 19.83
C VAL A 193 -20.09 3.46 18.48
N GLY A 194 -20.59 2.89 17.38
CA GLY A 194 -20.44 3.50 16.06
C GLY A 194 -21.29 4.76 15.87
N THR A 195 -22.47 4.82 16.49
CA THR A 195 -23.28 6.05 16.55
C THR A 195 -22.54 7.15 17.31
N ALA A 196 -21.98 6.84 18.49
CA ALA A 196 -21.18 7.80 19.25
C ALA A 196 -19.96 8.28 18.44
N ALA A 197 -19.20 7.36 17.85
CA ALA A 197 -18.05 7.70 17.02
C ALA A 197 -18.44 8.57 15.81
N LYS A 198 -19.56 8.27 15.16
CA LYS A 198 -20.09 9.06 14.02
C LYS A 198 -20.50 10.46 14.46
N ASN A 199 -21.15 10.62 15.61
CA ASN A 199 -21.59 11.92 16.11
C ASN A 199 -20.42 12.79 16.60
N THR A 200 -19.38 12.18 17.19
CA THR A 200 -18.23 12.92 17.73
C THR A 200 -17.16 13.22 16.67
N LEU A 201 -16.82 12.25 15.82
CA LEU A 201 -15.71 12.35 14.87
C LEU A 201 -16.17 12.64 13.44
N GLY A 202 -17.47 12.54 13.17
CA GLY A 202 -18.02 12.58 11.82
C GLY A 202 -17.97 11.23 11.09
N PRO A 203 -18.65 11.12 9.93
CA PRO A 203 -18.82 9.84 9.23
C PRO A 203 -17.50 9.21 8.73
N ALA A 204 -16.60 10.02 8.17
CA ALA A 204 -15.34 9.52 7.63
C ALA A 204 -14.45 8.93 8.73
N LEU A 205 -14.20 9.69 9.80
CA LEU A 205 -13.37 9.21 10.92
C LEU A 205 -14.02 8.04 11.67
N SER A 206 -15.34 8.00 11.81
CA SER A 206 -16.04 6.81 12.33
C SER A 206 -15.79 5.57 11.47
N CYS A 207 -15.79 5.72 10.13
CA CYS A 207 -15.44 4.65 9.20
C CYS A 207 -13.97 4.20 9.34
N CYS A 208 -13.05 5.13 9.60
CA CYS A 208 -11.65 4.81 9.93
C CYS A 208 -11.55 3.97 11.22
N VAL A 209 -12.21 4.41 12.29
CA VAL A 209 -12.23 3.68 13.57
C VAL A 209 -12.83 2.29 13.40
N PHE A 210 -13.93 2.19 12.65
CA PHE A 210 -14.52 0.91 12.30
C PHE A 210 -13.53 0.00 11.55
N GLY A 211 -12.89 0.51 10.49
CA GLY A 211 -11.89 -0.25 9.75
C GLY A 211 -10.76 -0.78 10.63
N MET A 212 -10.30 0.04 11.58
CA MET A 212 -9.30 -0.36 12.56
C MET A 212 -9.80 -1.52 13.43
N LEU A 213 -10.98 -1.39 14.02
CA LEU A 213 -11.57 -2.42 14.89
C LEU A 213 -12.03 -3.66 14.14
N TYR A 214 -12.33 -3.55 12.85
CA TYR A 214 -12.82 -4.63 12.01
C TYR A 214 -11.74 -5.69 11.75
N VAL A 215 -10.49 -5.26 11.50
CA VAL A 215 -9.39 -6.17 11.17
C VAL A 215 -8.45 -6.47 12.34
N LEU A 216 -8.41 -5.59 13.35
CA LEU A 216 -7.50 -5.71 14.49
C LEU A 216 -7.67 -7.05 15.26
N PRO A 217 -8.89 -7.52 15.58
CA PRO A 217 -9.06 -8.77 16.33
C PRO A 217 -8.49 -9.99 15.60
N ALA A 218 -8.76 -10.13 14.30
CA ALA A 218 -8.24 -11.24 13.50
C ALA A 218 -6.71 -11.19 13.41
N ALA A 219 -6.14 -10.01 13.14
CA ALA A 219 -4.70 -9.80 13.13
C ALA A 219 -4.04 -10.13 14.48
N LEU A 220 -4.65 -9.68 15.58
CA LEU A 220 -4.20 -9.91 16.95
C LEU A 220 -4.19 -11.40 17.32
N LEU A 221 -5.23 -12.14 16.94
CA LEU A 221 -5.39 -13.56 17.24
C LEU A 221 -4.44 -14.44 16.40
N ILE A 222 -4.25 -14.11 15.13
CA ILE A 222 -3.48 -14.95 14.20
C ILE A 222 -1.97 -14.70 14.30
N ALA A 223 -1.53 -13.46 14.53
CA ALA A 223 -0.11 -13.10 14.53
C ALA A 223 0.79 -13.92 15.49
N PRO A 224 0.37 -14.28 16.72
CA PRO A 224 1.15 -15.14 17.63
C PRO A 224 1.64 -16.44 16.99
N ALA A 225 0.80 -17.10 16.17
CA ALA A 225 1.12 -18.37 15.52
C ALA A 225 2.29 -18.25 14.53
N PHE A 226 2.55 -17.04 14.02
CA PHE A 226 3.58 -16.77 13.02
C PHE A 226 4.86 -16.15 13.61
N ARG A 227 4.91 -15.90 14.93
CA ARG A 227 6.06 -15.26 15.61
C ARG A 227 7.41 -15.90 15.25
N ARG A 228 7.49 -17.23 15.23
CA ARG A 228 8.74 -17.96 14.95
C ARG A 228 9.27 -17.73 13.53
N LYS A 229 8.40 -17.34 12.59
CA LYS A 229 8.74 -17.09 11.18
C LYS A 229 9.21 -15.64 10.93
N PHE A 230 8.85 -14.70 11.80
CA PHE A 230 9.28 -13.31 11.70
C PHE A 230 10.62 -13.09 12.43
N LYS A 231 11.70 -13.03 11.64
CA LYS A 231 13.03 -12.63 12.13
C LYS A 231 13.17 -11.11 12.05
N ALA A 232 14.07 -10.51 12.83
CA ALA A 232 14.29 -9.07 12.81
C ALA A 232 14.77 -8.58 11.41
N PRO A 233 14.36 -7.38 10.95
CA PRO A 233 13.51 -6.39 11.63
C PRO A 233 12.00 -6.70 11.53
N ILE A 234 11.29 -6.63 12.67
CA ILE A 234 9.87 -6.99 12.79
C ILE A 234 8.97 -6.01 12.02
N PHE A 235 9.33 -4.73 12.01
CA PHE A 235 8.49 -3.69 11.41
C PHE A 235 8.26 -3.91 9.91
N GLY A 236 9.29 -4.34 9.17
CA GLY A 236 9.13 -4.68 7.75
C GLY A 236 8.18 -5.85 7.52
N HIS A 237 8.22 -6.87 8.39
CA HIS A 237 7.25 -7.97 8.34
C HIS A 237 5.83 -7.51 8.66
N VAL A 238 5.66 -6.64 9.67
CA VAL A 238 4.35 -6.10 10.08
C VAL A 238 3.75 -5.28 8.95
N ALA A 239 4.50 -4.32 8.39
CA ALA A 239 4.03 -3.44 7.32
C ALA A 239 3.63 -4.24 6.07
N ILE A 240 4.49 -5.15 5.60
CA ILE A 240 4.17 -5.97 4.42
C ILE A 240 2.99 -6.92 4.68
N SER A 241 2.91 -7.53 5.87
CA SER A 241 1.77 -8.40 6.20
C SER A 241 0.47 -7.61 6.24
N ALA A 242 0.47 -6.42 6.83
CA ALA A 242 -0.69 -5.53 6.85
C ALA A 242 -1.10 -5.12 5.44
N LEU A 243 -0.16 -4.74 4.57
CA LEU A 243 -0.44 -4.39 3.18
C LEU A 243 -1.06 -5.56 2.39
N ILE A 244 -0.49 -6.77 2.50
CA ILE A 244 -1.04 -7.97 1.83
C ILE A 244 -2.44 -8.27 2.39
N TYR A 245 -2.62 -8.15 3.70
CA TYR A 245 -3.90 -8.40 4.35
C TYR A 245 -4.98 -7.42 3.87
N ILE A 246 -4.67 -6.12 3.81
CA ILE A 246 -5.60 -5.11 3.31
C ILE A 246 -5.87 -5.29 1.82
N ALA A 247 -4.85 -5.61 1.02
CA ALA A 247 -5.05 -5.92 -0.39
C ALA A 247 -6.04 -7.08 -0.59
N LEU A 248 -5.93 -8.14 0.23
CA LEU A 248 -6.86 -9.28 0.20
C LEU A 248 -8.28 -8.94 0.69
N LEU A 249 -8.43 -7.93 1.55
CA LEU A 249 -9.74 -7.46 2.04
C LEU A 249 -10.37 -6.38 1.15
N LEU A 250 -9.59 -5.71 0.31
CA LEU A 250 -10.05 -4.58 -0.50
C LEU A 250 -11.27 -4.91 -1.37
N PRO A 251 -11.37 -6.08 -2.04
CA PRO A 251 -12.59 -6.50 -2.73
C PRO A 251 -13.83 -6.54 -1.82
N ALA A 252 -13.69 -7.06 -0.60
CA ALA A 252 -14.79 -7.15 0.36
C ALA A 252 -15.22 -5.76 0.86
N ILE A 253 -14.25 -4.88 1.13
CA ILE A 253 -14.52 -3.48 1.52
C ILE A 253 -15.25 -2.77 0.38
N TYR A 254 -14.78 -2.92 -0.86
CA TYR A 254 -15.42 -2.31 -2.03
C TYR A 254 -16.88 -2.75 -2.18
N ILE A 255 -17.16 -4.06 -2.09
CA ILE A 255 -18.53 -4.60 -2.17
C ILE A 255 -19.41 -4.02 -1.06
N GLN A 256 -18.92 -3.96 0.18
CA GLN A 256 -19.67 -3.41 1.31
C GLN A 256 -19.83 -1.88 1.25
N CYS A 257 -18.94 -1.18 0.56
CA CYS A 257 -18.99 0.26 0.37
C CYS A 257 -19.68 0.70 -0.92
N ALA A 258 -20.29 -0.19 -1.70
CA ALA A 258 -20.84 0.16 -3.02
C ALA A 258 -21.84 1.34 -2.99
N ASN A 259 -22.57 1.52 -1.88
CA ASN A 259 -23.54 2.60 -1.69
C ASN A 259 -23.00 3.79 -0.86
N LEU A 260 -21.73 3.76 -0.48
CA LEU A 260 -21.09 4.77 0.37
C LEU A 260 -20.24 5.72 -0.49
N ALA A 261 -20.10 6.96 -0.02
CA ALA A 261 -19.19 7.94 -0.64
C ALA A 261 -17.74 7.42 -0.66
N THR A 262 -17.00 7.69 -1.75
CA THR A 262 -15.60 7.25 -1.95
C THR A 262 -14.68 7.60 -0.77
N GLY A 263 -14.92 8.76 -0.13
CA GLY A 263 -14.17 9.18 1.06
C GLY A 263 -14.31 8.21 2.25
N MET A 264 -15.48 7.59 2.44
CA MET A 264 -15.68 6.58 3.48
C MET A 264 -14.92 5.29 3.18
N MET A 265 -14.88 4.86 1.91
CA MET A 265 -14.10 3.69 1.50
C MET A 265 -12.60 3.89 1.77
N LEU A 266 -12.03 5.04 1.36
CA LEU A 266 -10.63 5.36 1.62
C LEU A 266 -10.33 5.42 3.12
N SER A 267 -11.27 5.98 3.90
CA SER A 267 -11.14 6.05 5.36
C SER A 267 -11.18 4.66 6.00
N TRP A 268 -12.06 3.76 5.56
CA TRP A 268 -12.09 2.36 6.00
C TRP A 268 -10.76 1.67 5.68
N VAL A 269 -10.25 1.81 4.45
CA VAL A 269 -8.97 1.21 4.04
C VAL A 269 -7.82 1.71 4.92
N ALA A 270 -7.74 3.02 5.18
CA ALA A 270 -6.74 3.61 6.06
C ALA A 270 -6.85 3.05 7.49
N GLY A 271 -8.07 3.06 8.05
CA GLY A 271 -8.35 2.48 9.37
C GLY A 271 -7.93 1.03 9.47
N SER A 272 -8.27 0.22 8.46
CA SER A 272 -7.90 -1.20 8.39
C SER A 272 -6.39 -1.37 8.35
N LEU A 273 -5.66 -0.53 7.62
CA LEU A 273 -4.20 -0.60 7.60
C LEU A 273 -3.62 -0.38 9.00
N PHE A 274 -4.08 0.64 9.72
CA PHE A 274 -3.65 0.89 11.10
C PHE A 274 -4.08 -0.24 12.06
N GLY A 275 -5.29 -0.76 11.91
CA GLY A 275 -5.80 -1.89 12.69
C GLY A 275 -5.01 -3.17 12.46
N ALA A 276 -4.65 -3.46 11.21
CA ALA A 276 -3.84 -4.60 10.85
C ALA A 276 -2.42 -4.47 11.41
N MET A 277 -1.78 -3.30 11.27
CA MET A 277 -0.45 -3.06 11.86
C MET A 277 -0.49 -3.20 13.39
N GLY A 278 -1.47 -2.57 14.04
CA GLY A 278 -1.65 -2.63 15.50
C GLY A 278 -1.95 -4.04 16.00
N GLY A 279 -2.87 -4.76 15.33
CA GLY A 279 -3.21 -6.14 15.66
C GLY A 279 -2.03 -7.09 15.48
N ILE A 280 -1.30 -7.02 14.37
CA ILE A 280 -0.12 -7.88 14.15
C ILE A 280 0.96 -7.56 15.19
N LEU A 281 1.27 -6.28 15.41
CA LEU A 281 2.28 -5.88 16.38
C LEU A 281 1.89 -6.33 17.80
N GLY A 282 0.64 -6.07 18.20
CA GLY A 282 0.08 -6.49 19.49
C GLY A 282 0.10 -7.99 19.68
N GLY A 283 -0.24 -8.77 18.66
CA GLY A 283 -0.21 -10.23 18.74
C GLY A 283 1.21 -10.76 18.89
N LEU A 284 2.16 -10.17 18.19
CA LEU A 284 3.57 -10.54 18.31
C LEU A 284 4.18 -10.14 19.67
N THR A 285 3.75 -9.03 20.27
CA THR A 285 4.20 -8.62 21.61
C THR A 285 3.58 -9.46 22.72
N LEU A 286 2.27 -9.75 22.65
CA LEU A 286 1.61 -10.69 23.57
C LEU A 286 2.27 -12.08 23.54
N ALA A 287 2.57 -12.57 22.34
CA ALA A 287 3.29 -13.84 22.20
C ALA A 287 4.70 -13.82 22.82
N ARG A 288 5.32 -12.64 22.97
CA ARG A 288 6.63 -12.46 23.64
C ARG A 288 6.48 -12.53 25.15
N THR A 289 5.54 -11.79 25.72
CA THR A 289 5.33 -11.71 27.16
C THR A 289 4.91 -13.06 27.73
N VAL A 290 4.00 -13.78 27.07
CA VAL A 290 3.53 -15.11 27.53
C VAL A 290 4.63 -16.17 27.58
N ARG A 291 5.75 -16.02 26.85
CA ARG A 291 6.89 -16.95 26.93
C ARG A 291 7.97 -16.53 27.93
N ALA A 292 7.93 -15.30 28.41
CA ALA A 292 8.90 -14.80 29.38
C ALA A 292 8.50 -15.16 30.83
N ASN A 293 7.21 -15.47 31.02
CA ASN A 293 6.64 -16.01 32.26
C ASN A 293 6.53 -17.54 32.15
#